data_AF-A0A2I0W3A4-F1
#
_entry.id   AF-A0A2I0W3A4-F1
#
_cell.length_a   1.000
_cell.length_b   1.000
_cell.length_c   1.000
_cell.angle_alpha   90.00
_cell.angle_beta   90.00
_cell.angle_gamma   90.00
#
_symmetry.space_group_name_H-M   'P 1'
#
loop_
_entity.id
_entity.type
_entity.pdbx_description
1 polymer ?
#
loop_
_entity_poly.entity_id
_entity_poly.type
_entity_poly.pdbx_seq_one_letter_code
_entity_poly.pdbx_strand_id
1 'polypeptide(L)'
;MGKILTLSEFLSFAKNSSVPGVLINIKNAPYLASKKGLSIVDAVSTALVNASYDKDKTKRVLIQSDDSSVLSAFKKKNTFYEYVLLIPEQVGDAPKPTVDEIKQFANAINVIRSSLMAYDGAFISHYTDITTEMHKSNISVYVSVLRNEFTTIAYDFFSDPIVEIATFVGGIGVDGLITEFPATARAYLRTPCSNLNAKLSYTILPAEAGGLAGLAAPEALPPAQSPEPPLRPVDVVDPPLPDVANLANPAQAQTPGSEPKESGQLSNAVFNTHLCILIMMLSFFCLRHQ
;
A
#
# COMPACT_ATOMS: atom_id res chain seq x y z
N MET A 1 -26.55 -3.21 -9.52
CA MET A 1 -26.08 -1.94 -8.93
C MET A 1 -25.46 -2.23 -7.57
N GLY A 2 -24.33 -1.60 -7.25
CA GLY A 2 -23.75 -1.69 -5.90
C GLY A 2 -24.55 -0.86 -4.89
N LYS A 3 -24.57 -1.29 -3.62
CA LYS A 3 -25.13 -0.54 -2.49
C LYS A 3 -23.98 -0.03 -1.63
N ILE A 4 -24.00 1.25 -1.27
CA ILE A 4 -23.08 1.81 -0.26
C ILE A 4 -23.56 1.34 1.12
N LEU A 5 -22.65 0.73 1.89
CA LEU A 5 -22.92 0.25 3.24
C LEU A 5 -22.36 1.23 4.27
N THR A 6 -23.09 1.44 5.36
CA THR A 6 -22.52 2.00 6.58
C THR A 6 -21.49 1.04 7.17
N LEU A 7 -20.60 1.52 8.04
CA LEU A 7 -19.61 0.67 8.71
C LEU A 7 -20.29 -0.46 9.51
N SER A 8 -21.40 -0.18 10.19
CA SER A 8 -22.13 -1.19 10.96
C SER A 8 -22.71 -2.29 10.07
N GLU A 9 -23.28 -1.92 8.91
CA GLU A 9 -23.78 -2.89 7.93
C GLU A 9 -22.63 -3.73 7.36
N PHE A 10 -21.50 -3.10 7.02
CA PHE A 10 -20.31 -3.81 6.54
C PHE A 10 -19.75 -4.79 7.56
N LEU A 11 -19.60 -4.39 8.83
CA LEU A 11 -19.11 -5.26 9.90
C LEU A 11 -20.06 -6.45 10.11
N SER A 12 -21.37 -6.23 10.06
CA SER A 12 -22.37 -7.30 10.15
C SER A 12 -22.27 -8.27 8.98
N PHE A 13 -22.13 -7.73 7.75
CA PHE A 13 -21.93 -8.52 6.55
C PHE A 13 -20.65 -9.37 6.61
N ALA A 14 -19.52 -8.76 6.98
CA ALA A 14 -18.23 -9.43 7.07
C ALA A 14 -18.24 -10.55 8.13
N LYS A 15 -18.85 -10.30 9.30
CA LYS A 15 -18.96 -11.29 10.37
C LYS A 15 -19.73 -12.54 9.96
N ASN A 16 -20.78 -12.36 9.15
CA ASN A 16 -21.61 -13.44 8.62
C ASN A 16 -21.00 -14.12 7.38
N SER A 17 -19.82 -13.70 6.93
CA SER A 17 -19.11 -14.29 5.79
C SER A 17 -17.97 -15.21 6.23
N SER A 18 -17.37 -15.91 5.26
CA SER A 18 -16.22 -16.79 5.48
C SER A 18 -14.88 -16.04 5.61
N VAL A 19 -14.86 -14.71 5.49
CA VAL A 19 -13.60 -13.95 5.61
C VAL A 19 -13.05 -14.01 7.05
N PRO A 20 -11.73 -14.12 7.21
CA PRO A 20 -11.10 -14.27 8.52
C PRO A 20 -10.99 -12.96 9.31
N GLY A 21 -11.28 -11.81 8.68
CA GLY A 21 -11.14 -10.51 9.31
C GLY A 21 -11.53 -9.35 8.42
N VAL A 22 -11.32 -8.14 8.93
CA VAL A 22 -11.60 -6.88 8.25
C VAL A 22 -10.37 -5.96 8.33
N LEU A 23 -10.14 -5.20 7.26
CA LEU A 23 -9.21 -4.08 7.26
C LEU A 23 -10.02 -2.79 7.09
N ILE A 24 -9.84 -1.84 8.01
CA ILE A 24 -10.50 -0.54 8.00
C ILE A 24 -9.44 0.54 7.80
N ASN A 25 -9.51 1.25 6.68
CA ASN A 25 -8.60 2.34 6.37
C ASN A 25 -9.17 3.68 6.85
N ILE A 26 -8.46 4.33 7.76
CA ILE A 26 -8.82 5.63 8.35
C ILE A 26 -8.00 6.71 7.66
N LYS A 27 -8.69 7.70 7.09
CA LYS A 27 -8.08 8.84 6.42
C LYS A 27 -8.62 10.15 6.97
N ASN A 28 -7.80 11.21 6.91
CA ASN A 28 -8.19 12.59 7.20
C ASN A 28 -8.74 12.81 8.62
N ALA A 29 -8.32 12.02 9.61
CA ALA A 29 -8.82 12.13 10.98
C ALA A 29 -8.62 13.52 11.61
N PRO A 30 -7.46 14.21 11.46
CA PRO A 30 -7.27 15.55 12.01
C PRO A 30 -8.26 16.57 11.44
N TYR A 31 -8.54 16.49 10.13
CA TYR A 31 -9.52 17.35 9.47
C TYR A 31 -10.94 17.07 9.98
N LEU A 32 -11.32 15.79 10.09
CA LEU A 32 -12.64 15.40 10.58
C LEU A 32 -12.88 15.89 12.03
N ALA A 33 -11.87 15.78 12.90
CA ALA A 33 -11.97 16.26 14.27
C ALA A 33 -12.08 17.80 14.32
N SER A 34 -11.10 18.51 13.76
CA SER A 34 -10.97 19.96 13.92
C SER A 34 -11.93 20.79 13.05
N LYS A 35 -12.35 20.28 11.89
CA LYS A 35 -13.20 21.02 10.94
C LYS A 35 -14.62 20.49 10.83
N LYS A 36 -14.85 19.23 11.19
CA LYS A 36 -16.18 18.61 11.13
C LYS A 36 -16.75 18.22 12.50
N GLY A 37 -15.98 18.36 13.58
CA GLY A 37 -16.44 17.94 14.91
C GLY A 37 -16.71 16.44 15.00
N LEU A 38 -16.03 15.64 14.17
CA LEU A 38 -16.22 14.19 14.07
C LEU A 38 -15.00 13.46 14.62
N SER A 39 -15.18 12.72 15.71
CA SER A 39 -14.18 11.78 16.21
C SER A 39 -14.27 10.45 15.46
N ILE A 40 -13.48 10.29 14.39
CA ILE A 40 -13.48 9.04 13.63
C ILE A 40 -12.92 7.87 14.45
N VAL A 41 -11.95 8.14 15.35
CA VAL A 41 -11.39 7.13 16.24
C VAL A 41 -12.47 6.56 17.16
N ASP A 42 -13.27 7.43 17.79
CA ASP A 42 -14.36 6.98 18.67
C ASP A 42 -15.47 6.30 17.87
N ALA A 43 -15.89 6.88 16.74
CA ALA A 43 -16.97 6.32 15.93
C ALA A 43 -16.65 4.89 15.46
N VAL A 44 -15.43 4.65 14.97
CA VAL A 44 -15.00 3.32 14.51
C VAL A 44 -14.80 2.36 15.69
N SER A 45 -14.19 2.84 16.79
CA SER A 45 -14.02 2.01 18.01
C SER A 45 -15.37 1.54 18.56
N THR A 46 -16.35 2.44 18.66
CA THR A 46 -17.71 2.12 19.10
C THR A 46 -18.40 1.16 18.14
N ALA A 47 -18.27 1.36 16.82
CA ALA A 47 -18.85 0.44 15.85
C ALA A 47 -18.28 -0.99 15.96
N LEU A 48 -16.98 -1.12 16.17
CA LEU A 48 -16.31 -2.41 16.37
C LEU A 48 -16.78 -3.11 17.66
N VAL A 49 -16.88 -2.37 18.77
CA VAL A 49 -17.40 -2.88 20.05
C VAL A 49 -18.86 -3.31 19.91
N ASN A 50 -19.70 -2.48 19.28
CA ASN A 50 -21.11 -2.81 19.05
C ASN A 50 -21.28 -4.07 18.18
N ALA A 51 -20.41 -4.26 17.19
CA ALA A 51 -20.35 -5.47 16.37
C ALA A 51 -19.61 -6.64 17.06
N SER A 52 -19.16 -6.47 18.32
CA SER A 52 -18.46 -7.45 19.15
C SER A 52 -17.13 -7.96 18.56
N TYR A 53 -16.45 -7.14 17.75
CA TYR A 53 -15.11 -7.46 17.22
C TYR A 53 -14.00 -7.30 18.27
N ASP A 54 -14.27 -6.59 19.36
CA ASP A 54 -13.38 -6.48 20.54
C ASP A 54 -13.28 -7.78 21.35
N LYS A 55 -14.31 -8.64 21.26
CA LYS A 55 -14.42 -9.90 22.02
C LYS A 55 -14.15 -11.14 21.18
N ASP A 56 -14.48 -11.08 19.88
CA ASP A 56 -14.34 -12.20 18.96
C ASP A 56 -12.90 -12.32 18.46
N LYS A 57 -12.08 -13.07 19.20
CA LYS A 57 -10.67 -13.29 18.85
C LYS A 57 -10.45 -14.16 17.61
N THR A 58 -11.52 -14.75 17.05
CA THR A 58 -11.43 -15.55 15.82
C THR A 58 -11.41 -14.70 14.57
N LYS A 59 -11.83 -13.43 14.67
CA LYS A 59 -11.85 -12.47 13.57
C LYS A 59 -10.72 -11.45 13.75
N ARG A 60 -9.86 -11.34 12.75
CA ARG A 60 -8.80 -10.32 12.73
C ARG A 60 -9.38 -8.95 12.42
N VAL A 61 -8.87 -7.92 13.08
CA VAL A 61 -9.18 -6.52 12.78
C VAL A 61 -7.87 -5.80 12.53
N LEU A 62 -7.73 -5.27 11.32
CA LEU A 62 -6.62 -4.43 10.91
C LEU A 62 -7.12 -2.99 10.83
N ILE A 63 -6.51 -2.09 11.59
CA ILE A 63 -6.73 -0.66 11.48
C ILE A 63 -5.55 -0.06 10.73
N GLN A 64 -5.83 0.48 9.55
CA GLN A 64 -4.83 1.12 8.72
C GLN A 64 -5.02 2.64 8.75
N SER A 65 -3.93 3.39 8.80
CA SER A 65 -3.94 4.84 8.60
C SER A 65 -2.57 5.30 8.11
N ASP A 66 -2.55 6.40 7.37
CA ASP A 66 -1.34 7.16 7.03
C ASP A 66 -0.90 8.12 8.15
N ASP A 67 -1.67 8.18 9.24
CA ASP A 67 -1.41 9.05 10.39
C ASP A 67 -1.08 8.21 11.64
N SER A 68 0.16 8.33 12.11
CA SER A 68 0.68 7.63 13.29
C SER A 68 -0.03 8.01 14.60
N SER A 69 -0.58 9.24 14.69
CA SER A 69 -1.34 9.68 15.85
C SER A 69 -2.71 8.99 15.92
N VAL A 70 -3.32 8.68 14.77
CA VAL A 70 -4.53 7.86 14.67
C VAL A 70 -4.26 6.44 15.17
N LEU A 71 -3.21 5.79 14.67
CA LEU A 71 -2.83 4.44 15.07
C LEU A 71 -2.55 4.38 16.59
N SER A 72 -1.81 5.35 17.10
CA SER A 72 -1.55 5.51 18.54
C SER A 72 -2.84 5.65 19.35
N ALA A 73 -3.81 6.43 18.86
CA ALA A 73 -5.09 6.63 19.54
C ALA A 73 -5.95 5.35 19.59
N PHE A 74 -6.00 4.57 18.51
CA PHE A 74 -6.68 3.28 18.54
C PHE A 74 -5.95 2.27 19.43
N LYS A 75 -4.61 2.19 19.34
CA LYS A 75 -3.79 1.28 20.16
C LYS A 75 -3.96 1.51 21.65
N LYS A 76 -4.12 2.77 22.08
CA LYS A 76 -4.46 3.12 23.47
C LYS A 76 -5.82 2.57 23.92
N LYS A 77 -6.80 2.49 23.01
CA LYS A 77 -8.15 1.96 23.30
C LYS A 77 -8.21 0.44 23.24
N ASN A 78 -7.43 -0.19 22.35
CA ASN A 78 -7.44 -1.63 22.14
C ASN A 78 -6.06 -2.13 21.68
N THR A 79 -5.47 -3.08 22.38
CA THR A 79 -4.15 -3.65 22.02
C THR A 79 -4.25 -4.99 21.28
N PHE A 80 -5.46 -5.49 21.03
CA PHE A 80 -5.72 -6.77 20.36
C PHE A 80 -5.75 -6.65 18.84
N TYR A 81 -6.09 -5.47 18.31
CA TYR A 81 -6.10 -5.23 16.86
C TYR A 81 -4.68 -5.07 16.31
N GLU A 82 -4.57 -5.28 15.00
CA GLU A 82 -3.34 -5.05 14.25
C GLU A 82 -3.34 -3.65 13.66
N TYR A 83 -2.25 -2.90 13.86
CA TYR A 83 -2.12 -1.53 13.40
C TYR A 83 -1.18 -1.46 12.20
N VAL A 84 -1.68 -0.89 11.09
CA VAL A 84 -0.97 -0.85 9.81
C VAL A 84 -0.69 0.60 9.44
N LEU A 85 0.59 0.99 9.39
CA LEU A 85 0.98 2.30 8.84
C LEU A 85 0.93 2.24 7.32
N LEU A 86 0.09 3.07 6.70
CA LEU A 86 0.08 3.25 5.25
C LEU A 86 1.15 4.28 4.87
N ILE A 87 2.05 3.89 3.97
CA ILE A 87 3.02 4.77 3.33
C ILE A 87 2.62 4.84 1.85
N PRO A 88 1.82 5.85 1.46
CA PRO A 88 1.24 5.92 0.12
C PRO A 88 2.25 6.41 -0.93
N GLU A 89 3.32 7.07 -0.50
CA GLU A 89 4.36 7.62 -1.36
C GLU A 89 5.45 6.59 -1.65
N GLN A 90 6.13 6.80 -2.78
CA GLN A 90 7.34 6.06 -3.10
C GLN A 90 8.45 6.48 -2.15
N VAL A 91 9.15 5.49 -1.59
CA VAL A 91 10.26 5.70 -0.67
C VAL A 91 11.37 4.70 -0.93
N GLY A 92 12.60 5.08 -0.60
CA GLY A 92 13.74 4.18 -0.59
C GLY A 92 13.79 3.35 0.70
N ASP A 93 15.00 3.13 1.22
CA ASP A 93 15.21 2.25 2.36
C ASP A 93 14.58 2.74 3.69
N ALA A 94 14.44 1.82 4.64
CA ALA A 94 13.91 2.09 5.97
C ALA A 94 15.01 1.98 7.05
N PRO A 95 15.78 3.05 7.34
CA PRO A 95 16.84 3.00 8.32
C PRO A 95 16.31 2.77 9.74
N LYS A 96 17.11 2.12 10.59
CA LYS A 96 16.74 1.70 11.95
C LYS A 96 16.02 2.77 12.80
N PRO A 97 16.46 4.05 12.86
CA PRO A 97 15.75 5.06 13.64
C PRO A 97 14.28 5.23 13.24
N THR A 98 13.99 5.16 11.94
CA THR A 98 12.62 5.24 11.43
C THR A 98 11.82 4.00 11.78
N VAL A 99 12.43 2.81 11.65
CA VAL A 99 11.79 1.53 12.02
C VAL A 99 11.45 1.49 13.52
N ASP A 100 12.34 2.02 14.37
CA ASP A 100 12.14 2.11 15.81
C ASP A 100 10.96 3.03 16.18
N GLU A 101 10.75 4.12 15.43
CA GLU A 101 9.55 4.97 15.59
C GLU A 101 8.27 4.23 15.18
N ILE A 102 8.24 3.60 13.99
CA ILE A 102 7.07 2.88 13.48
C ILE A 102 6.59 1.82 14.48
N LYS A 103 7.52 1.10 15.10
CA LYS A 103 7.23 0.05 16.09
C LYS A 103 6.40 0.53 17.28
N GLN A 104 6.47 1.82 17.62
CA GLN A 104 5.73 2.38 18.75
C GLN A 104 4.21 2.35 18.51
N PHE A 105 3.76 2.51 17.26
CA PHE A 105 2.35 2.67 16.94
C PHE A 105 1.79 1.66 15.93
N ALA A 106 2.64 0.94 15.19
CA ALA A 106 2.22 -0.05 14.19
C ALA A 106 2.82 -1.44 14.42
N ASN A 107 2.12 -2.46 13.93
CA ASN A 107 2.54 -3.86 13.84
C ASN A 107 2.94 -4.26 12.42
N ALA A 108 2.44 -3.50 11.43
CA ALA A 108 2.74 -3.70 10.03
C ALA A 108 2.85 -2.35 9.31
N ILE A 109 3.50 -2.35 8.16
CA ILE A 109 3.41 -1.27 7.19
C ILE A 109 2.70 -1.77 5.92
N ASN A 110 2.07 -0.85 5.20
CA ASN A 110 1.60 -1.07 3.84
C ASN A 110 2.25 -0.03 2.93
N VAL A 111 3.08 -0.49 2.01
CA VAL A 111 3.83 0.36 1.08
C VAL A 111 3.36 0.13 -0.35
N ILE A 112 3.66 1.08 -1.23
CA ILE A 112 3.45 0.87 -2.66
C ILE A 112 4.55 -0.01 -3.26
N ARG A 113 4.24 -0.63 -4.40
CA ARG A 113 5.14 -1.56 -5.12
C ARG A 113 6.53 -0.96 -5.39
N SER A 114 6.57 0.31 -5.83
CA SER A 114 7.81 1.02 -6.14
C SER A 114 8.66 1.40 -4.92
N SER A 115 8.17 1.16 -3.71
CA SER A 115 8.98 1.30 -2.50
C SER A 115 9.74 0.02 -2.15
N LEU A 116 9.35 -1.13 -2.72
CA LEU A 116 10.03 -2.43 -2.48
C LEU A 116 11.03 -2.77 -3.58
N MET A 117 10.95 -2.09 -4.71
CA MET A 117 11.85 -2.29 -5.84
C MET A 117 12.00 -0.98 -6.61
N ALA A 118 13.23 -0.67 -7.00
CA ALA A 118 13.52 0.47 -7.86
C ALA A 118 13.52 0.04 -9.33
N TYR A 119 13.33 1.02 -10.21
CA TYR A 119 13.25 0.79 -11.65
C TYR A 119 14.23 1.67 -12.41
N ASP A 120 14.81 1.11 -13.47
CA ASP A 120 15.41 1.90 -14.55
C ASP A 120 14.48 1.79 -15.75
N GLY A 121 13.72 2.85 -16.02
CA GLY A 121 12.61 2.80 -16.97
C GLY A 121 11.53 1.82 -16.53
N ALA A 122 11.45 0.66 -17.17
CA ALA A 122 10.51 -0.41 -16.83
C ALA A 122 11.20 -1.71 -16.37
N PHE A 123 12.53 -1.69 -16.21
CA PHE A 123 13.32 -2.79 -15.69
C PHE A 123 13.51 -2.66 -14.19
N ILE A 124 13.41 -3.77 -13.45
CA ILE A 124 13.73 -3.81 -12.02
C ILE A 124 15.25 -3.71 -11.86
N SER A 125 15.73 -2.67 -11.19
CA SER A 125 17.17 -2.45 -11.00
C SER A 125 17.69 -3.07 -9.70
N HIS A 126 16.97 -2.89 -8.59
CA HIS A 126 17.27 -3.52 -7.29
C HIS A 126 16.03 -3.60 -6.39
N TYR A 127 16.11 -4.44 -5.38
CA TYR A 127 15.14 -4.47 -4.26
C TYR A 127 15.63 -3.59 -3.13
N THR A 128 14.71 -2.89 -2.47
CA THR A 128 15.03 -2.05 -1.31
C THR A 128 15.15 -2.90 -0.04
N ASP A 129 15.78 -2.35 0.98
CA ASP A 129 15.96 -3.06 2.26
C ASP A 129 14.75 -2.92 3.20
N ILE A 130 13.64 -2.32 2.76
CA ILE A 130 12.44 -2.10 3.60
C ILE A 130 11.98 -3.39 4.29
N THR A 131 11.76 -4.47 3.53
CA THR A 131 11.24 -5.73 4.10
C THR A 131 12.20 -6.31 5.12
N THR A 132 13.49 -6.33 4.79
CA THR A 132 14.55 -6.84 5.66
C THR A 132 14.64 -6.05 6.97
N GLU A 133 14.64 -4.71 6.91
CA GLU A 133 14.74 -3.85 8.10
C GLU A 133 13.48 -3.91 8.98
N MET A 134 12.29 -4.00 8.38
CA MET A 134 11.04 -4.18 9.11
C MET A 134 10.98 -5.52 9.84
N HIS A 135 11.39 -6.61 9.17
CA HIS A 135 11.43 -7.94 9.76
C HIS A 135 12.42 -8.04 10.93
N LYS A 136 13.58 -7.38 10.87
CA LYS A 136 14.51 -7.27 12.02
C LYS A 136 13.85 -6.70 13.27
N SER A 137 12.77 -5.93 13.12
CA SER A 137 12.02 -5.32 14.20
C SER A 137 10.68 -6.00 14.51
N ASN A 138 10.37 -7.14 13.89
CA ASN A 138 9.08 -7.84 13.94
C ASN A 138 7.90 -7.01 13.44
N ILE A 139 8.11 -6.20 12.40
CA ILE A 139 7.06 -5.44 11.72
C ILE A 139 6.76 -6.16 10.39
N SER A 140 5.50 -6.50 10.17
CA SER A 140 5.08 -7.12 8.91
C SER A 140 5.04 -6.11 7.76
N VAL A 141 5.31 -6.55 6.54
CA VAL A 141 5.27 -5.69 5.35
C VAL A 141 4.19 -6.15 4.40
N TYR A 142 3.26 -5.25 4.10
CA TYR A 142 2.24 -5.43 3.07
C TYR A 142 2.57 -4.57 1.85
N VAL A 143 2.22 -5.07 0.68
CA VAL A 143 2.36 -4.33 -0.58
C VAL A 143 1.00 -4.02 -1.18
N SER A 144 0.85 -2.79 -1.68
CA SER A 144 -0.37 -2.32 -2.32
C SER A 144 -0.09 -1.44 -3.56
N VAL A 145 -1.06 -1.21 -4.44
CA VAL A 145 -2.18 -2.10 -4.75
C VAL A 145 -1.79 -2.92 -5.97
N LEU A 146 -1.89 -4.25 -5.87
CA LEU A 146 -1.60 -5.18 -6.97
C LEU A 146 -2.78 -5.26 -7.93
N ARG A 147 -2.43 -5.23 -9.22
CA ARG A 147 -3.34 -5.15 -10.37
C ARG A 147 -2.88 -6.14 -11.44
N ASN A 148 -3.82 -6.78 -12.12
CA ASN A 148 -3.48 -7.77 -13.15
C ASN A 148 -3.14 -7.12 -14.50
N GLU A 149 -3.43 -5.83 -14.65
CA GLU A 149 -3.30 -5.12 -15.90
C GLU A 149 -1.83 -4.93 -16.31
N PHE A 150 -1.49 -5.35 -17.52
CA PHE A 150 -0.12 -5.35 -18.05
C PHE A 150 0.57 -3.98 -18.00
N THR A 151 -0.17 -2.88 -18.15
CA THR A 151 0.39 -1.51 -18.10
C THR A 151 0.90 -1.12 -16.72
N THR A 152 0.57 -1.91 -15.70
CA THR A 152 0.96 -1.65 -14.31
C THR A 152 2.13 -2.52 -13.86
N ILE A 153 2.59 -3.46 -14.68
CA ILE A 153 3.52 -4.54 -14.31
C ILE A 153 4.89 -4.28 -14.97
N ALA A 154 5.98 -4.44 -14.22
CA ALA A 154 7.35 -4.28 -14.73
C ALA A 154 7.70 -5.32 -15.80
N TYR A 155 8.68 -5.02 -16.66
CA TYR A 155 9.05 -5.92 -17.77
C TYR A 155 9.62 -7.24 -17.30
N ASP A 156 10.33 -7.25 -16.18
CA ASP A 156 10.92 -8.45 -15.56
C ASP A 156 9.87 -9.50 -15.16
N PHE A 157 8.60 -9.10 -15.03
CA PHE A 157 7.49 -10.02 -14.78
C PHE A 157 6.87 -10.60 -16.06
N PHE A 158 7.35 -10.20 -17.25
CA PHE A 158 6.80 -10.62 -18.54
C PHE A 158 5.30 -10.39 -18.69
N SER A 159 4.78 -9.32 -18.09
CA SER A 159 3.34 -9.02 -17.99
C SER A 159 2.51 -10.11 -17.29
N ASP A 160 3.13 -10.96 -16.47
CA ASP A 160 2.47 -12.00 -15.70
C ASP A 160 2.28 -11.57 -14.23
N PRO A 161 1.05 -11.33 -13.76
CA PRO A 161 0.78 -10.96 -12.37
C PRO A 161 1.12 -12.08 -11.38
N ILE A 162 1.18 -13.34 -11.82
CA ILE A 162 1.60 -14.46 -10.98
C ILE A 162 3.09 -14.38 -10.66
N VAL A 163 3.93 -13.94 -11.61
CA VAL A 163 5.36 -13.71 -11.40
C VAL A 163 5.59 -12.49 -10.50
N GLU A 164 4.80 -11.43 -10.67
CA GLU A 164 4.83 -10.27 -9.75
C GLU A 164 4.53 -10.72 -8.31
N ILE A 165 3.46 -11.50 -8.09
CA ILE A 165 3.12 -12.03 -6.78
C ILE A 165 4.22 -12.96 -6.24
N ALA A 166 4.77 -13.84 -7.08
CA ALA A 166 5.87 -14.72 -6.68
C ALA A 166 7.10 -13.93 -6.24
N THR A 167 7.36 -12.79 -6.89
CA THR A 167 8.45 -11.89 -6.53
C THR A 167 8.21 -11.26 -5.18
N PHE A 168 7.03 -10.71 -4.93
CA PHE A 168 6.72 -10.12 -3.63
C PHE A 168 6.73 -11.14 -2.49
N VAL A 169 6.09 -12.30 -2.68
CA VAL A 169 5.92 -13.31 -1.62
C VAL A 169 7.18 -14.15 -1.42
N GLY A 170 7.77 -14.67 -2.49
CA GLY A 170 8.89 -15.62 -2.43
C GLY A 170 10.27 -14.97 -2.53
N GLY A 171 10.39 -13.86 -3.26
CA GLY A 171 11.66 -13.14 -3.43
C GLY A 171 11.88 -12.09 -2.34
N ILE A 172 11.00 -11.10 -2.28
CA ILE A 172 11.08 -9.98 -1.33
C ILE A 172 10.61 -10.39 0.07
N GLY A 173 9.70 -11.35 0.17
CA GLY A 173 9.24 -11.89 1.45
C GLY A 173 8.15 -11.07 2.14
N VAL A 174 7.27 -10.39 1.39
CA VAL A 174 6.17 -9.63 2.00
C VAL A 174 5.17 -10.54 2.73
N ASP A 175 4.58 -10.04 3.81
CA ASP A 175 3.64 -10.76 4.67
C ASP A 175 2.17 -10.64 4.23
N GLY A 176 1.87 -9.70 3.33
CA GLY A 176 0.50 -9.43 2.91
C GLY A 176 0.40 -8.72 1.57
N LEU A 177 -0.67 -9.05 0.84
CA LEU A 177 -0.97 -8.52 -0.48
C LEU A 177 -2.29 -7.75 -0.43
N ILE A 178 -2.29 -6.48 -0.83
CA ILE A 178 -3.50 -5.71 -1.05
C ILE A 178 -3.73 -5.65 -2.56
N THR A 179 -4.79 -6.28 -3.05
CA THR A 179 -5.05 -6.45 -4.48
C THR A 179 -6.50 -6.22 -4.85
N GLU A 180 -6.72 -5.70 -6.05
CA GLU A 180 -8.04 -5.62 -6.68
C GLU A 180 -8.46 -6.97 -7.31
N PHE A 181 -7.54 -7.94 -7.40
CA PHE A 181 -7.72 -9.24 -8.04
C PHE A 181 -7.46 -10.41 -7.05
N PRO A 182 -8.28 -10.57 -5.99
CA PRO A 182 -8.03 -11.56 -4.95
C PRO A 182 -8.04 -13.02 -5.46
N ALA A 183 -8.72 -13.30 -6.57
CA ALA A 183 -8.70 -14.62 -7.19
C ALA A 183 -7.30 -15.01 -7.71
N THR A 184 -6.56 -14.05 -8.26
CA THR A 184 -5.20 -14.26 -8.78
C THR A 184 -4.22 -14.55 -7.64
N ALA A 185 -4.23 -13.71 -6.60
CA ALA A 185 -3.43 -13.95 -5.39
C ALA A 185 -3.76 -15.31 -4.75
N ARG A 186 -5.04 -15.65 -4.64
CA ARG A 186 -5.47 -16.95 -4.10
C ARG A 186 -5.02 -18.13 -4.96
N ALA A 187 -5.00 -17.99 -6.29
CA ALA A 187 -4.55 -19.04 -7.18
C ALA A 187 -3.05 -19.33 -6.97
N TYR A 188 -2.22 -18.27 -6.91
CA TYR A 188 -0.79 -18.41 -6.61
C TYR A 188 -0.56 -19.03 -5.22
N LEU A 189 -1.14 -18.45 -4.17
CA LEU A 189 -0.89 -18.87 -2.78
C LEU A 189 -1.36 -20.31 -2.46
N ARG A 190 -2.19 -20.91 -3.33
CA ARG A 190 -2.70 -22.28 -3.14
C ARG A 190 -2.06 -23.30 -4.08
N THR A 191 -1.28 -22.87 -5.08
CA THR A 191 -0.60 -23.82 -5.96
C THR A 191 0.65 -24.39 -5.29
N PRO A 192 0.95 -25.69 -5.45
CA PRO A 192 2.24 -26.25 -5.01
C PRO A 192 3.44 -25.52 -5.60
N CYS A 193 3.31 -24.96 -6.81
CA CYS A 193 4.39 -24.24 -7.50
C CYS A 193 4.80 -22.92 -6.82
N SER A 194 4.08 -22.47 -5.79
CA SER A 194 4.46 -21.31 -4.96
C SER A 194 5.49 -21.65 -3.88
N ASN A 195 5.66 -22.92 -3.54
CA ASN A 195 6.61 -23.34 -2.51
C ASN A 195 8.01 -23.53 -3.12
N LEU A 196 8.88 -22.55 -2.94
CA LEU A 196 10.26 -22.58 -3.42
C LEU A 196 11.10 -23.74 -2.86
N ASN A 197 10.68 -24.32 -1.74
CA ASN A 197 11.35 -25.46 -1.10
C ASN A 197 10.76 -26.81 -1.50
N ALA A 198 9.67 -26.84 -2.29
CA ALA A 198 9.08 -28.08 -2.76
C ALA A 198 9.93 -28.68 -3.89
N LYS A 199 10.15 -29.99 -3.84
CA LYS A 199 10.84 -30.75 -4.90
C LYS A 199 9.89 -31.03 -6.06
N LEU A 200 9.57 -29.99 -6.82
CA LEU A 200 8.69 -30.06 -7.99
C LEU A 200 9.50 -29.94 -9.28
N SER A 201 8.98 -30.51 -10.37
CA SER A 201 9.59 -30.34 -11.70
C SER A 201 9.48 -28.91 -12.23
N TYR A 202 8.54 -28.13 -11.68
CA TYR A 202 8.32 -26.73 -12.00
C TYR A 202 7.90 -25.95 -10.76
N THR A 203 8.52 -24.79 -10.59
CA THR A 203 8.25 -23.81 -9.53
C THR A 203 8.13 -22.46 -10.21
N ILE A 204 7.18 -21.63 -9.75
CA ILE A 204 7.06 -20.26 -10.21
C ILE A 204 8.11 -19.45 -9.46
N LEU A 205 9.17 -19.05 -10.16
CA LEU A 205 10.29 -18.36 -9.57
C LEU A 205 10.01 -16.85 -9.47
N PRO A 206 10.45 -16.19 -8.40
CA PRO A 206 10.58 -14.73 -8.33
C PRO A 206 11.38 -14.20 -9.53
N ALA A 207 11.04 -13.01 -10.01
CA ALA A 207 11.95 -12.26 -10.87
C ALA A 207 13.21 -11.88 -10.06
N GLU A 208 14.35 -11.84 -10.74
CA GLU A 208 15.60 -11.35 -10.17
C GLU A 208 15.83 -9.91 -10.64
N ALA A 209 16.14 -9.02 -9.71
CA ALA A 209 16.49 -7.64 -10.07
C ALA A 209 17.71 -7.63 -11.00
N GLY A 210 17.63 -6.83 -12.06
CA GLY A 210 18.65 -6.78 -13.11
C GLY A 210 18.66 -7.97 -14.08
N GLY A 211 17.83 -8.99 -13.87
CA GLY A 211 17.81 -10.21 -14.68
C GLY A 211 17.47 -9.93 -16.14
N LEU A 212 16.39 -9.19 -16.41
CA LEU A 212 16.01 -8.86 -17.79
C LEU A 212 16.91 -7.76 -18.37
N ALA A 213 17.33 -6.79 -17.55
CA ALA A 213 18.25 -5.74 -17.98
C ALA A 213 19.60 -6.32 -18.44
N GLY A 214 20.09 -7.37 -17.78
CA GLY A 214 21.33 -8.07 -18.15
C GLY A 214 21.27 -8.79 -19.50
N LEU A 215 20.08 -8.98 -20.07
CA LEU A 215 19.87 -9.57 -21.40
C LEU A 215 19.73 -8.51 -22.50
N ALA A 216 19.50 -7.25 -22.15
CA ALA A 216 19.31 -6.18 -23.11
C ALA A 216 20.64 -5.68 -23.69
N ALA A 217 20.61 -5.19 -24.94
CA ALA A 217 21.75 -4.49 -25.52
C ALA A 217 21.98 -3.17 -24.75
N PRO A 218 23.25 -2.74 -24.52
CA PRO A 218 23.54 -1.52 -23.77
C PRO A 218 22.81 -0.27 -24.30
N GLU A 219 22.62 -0.18 -25.61
CA GLU A 219 21.95 0.95 -26.28
C GLU A 219 20.43 0.94 -26.10
N ALA A 220 19.85 -0.19 -25.69
CA ALA A 220 18.43 -0.36 -25.42
C ALA A 220 18.08 -0.16 -23.93
N LEU A 221 19.09 -0.03 -23.06
CA LEU A 221 18.87 0.22 -21.64
C LEU A 221 18.49 1.68 -21.40
N PRO A 222 17.47 1.93 -20.56
CA PRO A 222 17.16 3.28 -20.11
C PRO A 222 18.28 3.83 -19.22
N PRO A 223 18.37 5.16 -19.06
CA PRO A 223 19.29 5.74 -18.09
C PRO A 223 18.92 5.30 -16.67
N ALA A 224 19.93 5.10 -15.84
CA ALA A 224 19.75 4.81 -14.43
C ALA A 224 18.97 5.93 -13.72
N GLN A 225 18.00 5.56 -12.89
CA GLN A 225 17.23 6.51 -12.09
C GLN A 225 17.96 6.87 -10.79
N SER A 226 17.67 8.06 -10.27
CA SER A 226 18.19 8.46 -8.96
C SER A 226 17.51 7.62 -7.86
N PRO A 227 18.26 7.13 -6.86
CA PRO A 227 17.66 6.41 -5.74
C PRO A 227 16.64 7.28 -5.01
N GLU A 228 15.55 6.65 -4.57
CA GLU A 228 14.53 7.31 -3.77
C GLU A 228 15.05 7.63 -2.38
N PRO A 229 14.65 8.77 -1.78
CA PRO A 229 15.06 9.11 -0.43
C PRO A 229 14.62 8.03 0.59
N PRO A 230 15.47 7.67 1.55
CA PRO A 230 15.09 6.74 2.61
C PRO A 230 14.05 7.39 3.54
N LEU A 231 13.23 6.57 4.18
CA LEU A 231 12.28 7.01 5.19
C LEU A 231 13.00 7.65 6.39
N ARG A 232 12.54 8.81 6.83
CA ARG A 232 13.05 9.49 8.04
C ARG A 232 12.00 9.45 9.15
N PRO A 233 12.42 9.60 10.42
CA PRO A 233 11.48 9.66 11.55
C PRO A 233 10.35 10.70 11.38
N VAL A 234 10.66 11.87 10.83
CA VAL A 234 9.67 12.94 10.58
C VAL A 234 8.63 12.57 9.50
N ASP A 235 8.96 11.62 8.63
CA ASP A 235 8.06 11.21 7.56
C ASP A 235 6.95 10.30 8.11
N VAL A 236 7.20 9.61 9.23
CA VAL A 236 6.30 8.61 9.83
C VAL A 236 5.69 8.99 11.18
N VAL A 237 6.23 10.03 11.84
CA VAL A 237 5.69 10.55 13.11
C VAL A 237 4.92 11.83 12.82
N ASP A 238 3.64 11.81 13.15
CA ASP A 238 2.71 12.90 12.92
C ASP A 238 2.39 13.64 14.23
N PRO A 239 1.99 14.91 14.14
CA PRO A 239 1.54 15.67 15.30
C PRO A 239 0.37 14.98 16.02
N PRO A 240 0.18 15.23 17.33
CA PRO A 240 -0.98 14.73 18.05
C PRO A 240 -2.31 15.10 17.37
N LEU A 241 -3.29 14.18 17.44
CA LEU A 241 -4.63 14.46 16.95
C LEU A 241 -5.19 15.73 17.61
N PRO A 242 -5.79 16.64 16.82
CA PRO A 242 -6.43 17.82 17.37
C PRO A 242 -7.71 17.45 18.13
N ASP A 243 -8.12 18.34 19.04
CA ASP A 243 -9.41 18.21 19.71
C ASP A 243 -10.58 18.24 18.73
N VAL A 244 -11.66 17.57 19.11
CA VAL A 244 -12.90 17.55 18.33
C VAL A 244 -13.59 18.90 18.47
N ALA A 245 -13.72 19.61 17.35
CA ALA A 245 -14.29 20.95 17.35
C ALA A 245 -15.78 20.95 17.73
N ASN A 246 -16.17 21.86 18.61
CA ASN A 246 -17.57 22.12 18.89
C ASN A 246 -18.13 23.09 17.84
N LEU A 247 -18.78 22.56 16.81
CA LEU A 247 -19.36 23.35 15.73
C LEU A 247 -20.56 24.21 16.16
N ALA A 248 -21.07 24.05 17.39
CA ALA A 248 -22.09 24.94 17.95
C ALA A 248 -21.52 26.29 18.41
N ASN A 249 -20.19 26.46 18.51
CA ASN A 249 -19.56 27.71 18.90
C ASN A 249 -18.25 27.98 18.12
N PRO A 250 -18.26 28.83 17.06
CA PRO A 250 -17.12 28.98 16.15
C PRO A 250 -15.83 29.58 16.74
N ALA A 251 -15.86 30.09 17.98
CA ALA A 251 -14.78 30.86 18.58
C ALA A 251 -13.55 30.03 19.03
N GLN A 252 -13.61 28.69 19.02
CA GLN A 252 -12.51 27.82 19.44
C GLN A 252 -11.65 27.27 18.29
N ALA A 253 -11.86 27.69 17.04
CA ALA A 253 -11.19 27.10 15.88
C ALA A 253 -9.73 27.56 15.63
N GLN A 254 -9.03 28.12 16.62
CA GLN A 254 -7.66 28.62 16.46
C GLN A 254 -6.67 27.95 17.42
N THR A 255 -6.07 26.86 16.95
CA THR A 255 -4.69 26.50 17.27
C THR A 255 -3.87 26.54 15.97
N PRO A 256 -2.59 26.95 16.00
CA PRO A 256 -1.76 27.00 14.81
C PRO A 256 -1.58 25.57 14.27
N GLY A 257 -2.21 25.27 13.13
CA GLY A 257 -2.01 24.01 12.42
C GLY A 257 -0.69 24.06 11.67
N SER A 258 0.15 23.06 11.88
CA SER A 258 1.18 22.67 10.92
C SER A 258 0.51 22.39 9.57
N GLU A 259 1.19 22.79 8.49
CA GLU A 259 0.76 22.56 7.11
C GLU A 259 0.32 21.09 6.92
N PRO A 260 -0.77 20.83 6.16
CA PRO A 260 -1.08 19.47 5.77
C PRO A 260 0.12 18.93 4.99
N LYS A 261 0.65 17.75 5.36
CA LYS A 261 1.36 16.93 4.37
C LYS A 261 0.40 16.81 3.19
N GLU A 262 0.84 17.21 2.01
CA GLU A 262 0.10 16.98 0.77
C GLU A 262 -0.29 15.50 0.77
N SER A 263 -1.58 15.24 0.89
CA SER A 263 -2.10 13.93 0.52
C SER A 263 -1.79 13.80 -0.96
N GLY A 264 -0.80 12.98 -1.30
CA GLY A 264 -0.49 12.59 -2.67
C GLY A 264 -1.67 11.82 -3.26
N GLN A 265 -2.74 12.54 -3.62
CA GLN A 265 -3.49 12.18 -4.79
C GLN A 265 -2.59 12.49 -5.99
N LEU A 266 -1.66 11.58 -6.26
CA LEU A 266 -1.17 11.42 -7.63
C LEU A 266 -2.38 11.00 -8.46
N SER A 267 -2.96 12.00 -9.12
CA SER A 267 -3.72 11.80 -10.34
C SER A 267 -2.86 10.97 -11.29
N ASN A 268 -3.12 9.66 -11.35
CA ASN A 268 -2.69 8.81 -12.45
C ASN A 268 -3.38 9.30 -13.72
N ALA A 269 -2.86 10.37 -14.31
CA ALA A 269 -3.29 10.93 -15.58
C ALA A 269 -2.19 11.82 -16.19
N VAL A 270 -0.98 11.28 -16.34
CA VAL A 270 -0.13 11.65 -17.48
C VAL A 270 0.24 10.36 -18.18
N PHE A 271 -0.78 9.69 -18.73
CA PHE A 271 -0.56 8.83 -19.87
C PHE A 271 0.05 9.70 -20.98
N ASN A 272 1.13 9.18 -21.54
CA ASN A 272 1.91 9.76 -22.61
C ASN A 272 1.03 9.94 -23.88
N THR A 273 0.20 10.98 -23.90
CA THR A 273 -0.68 11.32 -25.04
C THR A 273 0.10 11.82 -26.26
N HIS A 274 1.42 11.99 -26.13
CA HIS A 274 2.29 12.36 -27.24
C HIS A 274 2.63 11.20 -28.19
N LEU A 275 2.43 9.93 -27.79
CA LEU A 275 2.77 8.79 -28.66
C LEU A 275 1.64 8.40 -29.63
N CYS A 276 0.36 8.67 -29.30
CA CYS A 276 -0.76 8.36 -30.19
C CYS A 276 -0.93 9.37 -31.34
N ILE A 277 -0.46 10.62 -31.19
CA ILE A 277 -0.59 11.63 -32.25
C ILE A 277 0.42 11.37 -33.38
N LEU A 278 1.59 10.77 -33.08
CA LEU A 278 2.58 10.42 -34.10
C LEU A 278 2.12 9.29 -35.04
N ILE A 279 1.34 8.34 -34.55
CA ILE A 279 0.83 7.22 -35.37
C ILE A 279 -0.29 7.66 -36.33
N MET A 280 -1.11 8.65 -35.95
CA MET A 280 -2.12 9.22 -36.86
C MET A 280 -1.52 10.17 -37.91
N MET A 281 -0.44 10.89 -37.61
CA MET A 281 0.20 11.79 -38.58
C MET A 281 0.95 11.00 -39.68
N LEU A 282 1.53 9.84 -39.36
CA LEU A 282 2.22 8.99 -40.35
C LEU A 282 1.26 8.28 -41.30
N SER A 283 0.02 7.99 -40.89
CA SER A 283 -0.99 7.37 -41.75
C SER A 283 -1.60 8.36 -42.76
N PHE A 284 -1.65 9.67 -42.45
CA PHE A 284 -2.08 10.69 -43.42
C PHE A 284 -1.00 11.04 -44.47
N PHE A 285 0.29 10.84 -44.17
CA PHE A 285 1.35 11.06 -45.15
C PHE A 285 1.53 9.88 -46.13
N CYS A 286 1.24 8.64 -45.73
CA CYS A 286 1.29 7.49 -46.63
C CYS A 286 0.11 7.41 -47.62
N LEU A 287 -1.03 8.05 -47.35
CA LEU A 287 -2.20 8.08 -48.24
C LEU A 287 -2.17 9.20 -49.31
N ARG A 288 -1.13 10.05 -49.32
CA ARG A 288 -0.97 11.13 -50.32
C ARG A 288 0.03 10.82 -51.44
N HIS A 289 0.63 9.64 -51.45
CA HIS A 289 1.54 9.19 -52.51
C HIS A 289 1.22 7.77 -53.02
N GLN A 290 -0.03 7.56 -53.42
CA GLN A 290 -0.42 6.60 -54.45
C GLN A 290 -1.44 7.24 -55.39
#